data_AF-A0A8H3WVI3-F1
#
_entry.id   AF-A0A8H3WVI3-F1
#
_cell.length_a   1.000
_cell.length_b   1.000
_cell.length_c   1.000
_cell.angle_alpha   90.00
_cell.angle_beta   90.00
_cell.angle_gamma   90.00
#
_symmetry.space_group_name_H-M   'P 1'
#
loop_
_entity.id
_entity.type
_entity.pdbx_description
1 polymer ?
#
loop_
_entity_poly.entity_id
_entity_poly.type
_entity_poly.pdbx_seq_one_letter_code
_entity_poly.pdbx_strand_id
1 'polypeptide(L)'
;MDRILLSSPIEPRTVAVVATTVVATISLLSLARLGLYVNWSSSIPSPLKTKIPELTSEEIKRLHYRPDHFPGASDVETPYGCMRVYEWGSTTGPKVILIHGISTSCMTLGLIAHALVARGCRVMLFDLFGRGFSDGVGDLPHDTRLYTTQVLLALASSPLAWSGQNSIRVVGYSLGGAVAAAFAAAFPDMVESLVLLAPAGIIRAANFGHLARLTFQSGIIPDRILASITESRLKKPLAPKRSNVVEDEDDPAEKLVDVAAAEASSPDGGDLPVEQVVRQYISWMVVNHRGMVPAFMSCVKHGILTDLHDTWRALGRRKKGTTAVLIGRADEVIFAEHYTEDGLPLLGGEENVHWKVLPGGHDFVMTKKDSIMRELDEFWGMKVQA
;
A
#
# COMPACT_ATOMS: atom_id res chain seq x y z
N MET A 1 -9.55 56.78 38.65
CA MET A 1 -9.92 56.01 39.86
C MET A 1 -11.12 55.13 39.54
N ASP A 2 -10.85 54.10 38.73
CA ASP A 2 -11.13 52.68 38.97
C ASP A 2 -12.44 52.32 39.67
N ARG A 3 -13.49 52.13 38.86
CA ARG A 3 -14.56 51.19 39.21
C ARG A 3 -14.15 49.79 38.78
N ILE A 4 -13.55 49.07 39.71
CA ILE A 4 -13.31 47.63 39.63
C ILE A 4 -14.68 46.94 39.50
N LEU A 5 -14.94 46.35 38.33
CA LEU A 5 -16.02 45.39 38.13
C LEU A 5 -15.68 44.12 38.92
N LEU A 6 -16.12 44.07 40.19
CA LEU A 6 -16.10 42.85 40.99
C LEU A 6 -17.12 41.88 40.38
N SER A 7 -16.62 40.88 39.68
CA SER A 7 -17.36 39.67 39.32
C SER A 7 -17.97 39.07 40.59
N SER A 8 -19.29 38.90 40.61
CA SER A 8 -20.01 38.20 41.67
C SER A 8 -19.33 36.84 41.96
N PRO A 9 -19.06 36.48 43.23
CA PRO A 9 -18.45 35.19 43.54
C PRO A 9 -19.39 34.08 43.08
N ILE A 10 -18.88 33.16 42.26
CA ILE A 10 -19.63 32.02 41.76
C ILE A 10 -20.09 31.20 42.97
N GLU A 11 -21.41 30.99 43.10
CA GLU A 11 -21.96 30.24 44.23
C GLU A 11 -21.33 28.84 44.31
N PRO A 12 -21.00 28.34 45.52
CA PRO A 12 -20.31 27.06 45.71
C PRO A 12 -21.08 25.87 45.10
N ARG A 13 -22.40 25.98 44.95
CA ARG A 13 -23.25 25.00 44.30
C ARG A 13 -23.05 24.97 42.78
N THR A 14 -22.87 26.14 42.16
CA THR A 14 -22.56 26.28 40.73
C THR A 14 -21.17 25.73 40.43
N VAL A 15 -20.18 26.00 41.30
CA VAL A 15 -18.83 25.42 41.19
C VAL A 15 -18.88 23.89 41.28
N ALA A 16 -19.66 23.34 42.21
CA ALA A 16 -19.81 21.89 42.38
C ALA A 16 -20.52 21.23 41.18
N VAL A 17 -21.57 21.85 40.62
CA VAL A 17 -22.25 21.35 39.42
C VAL A 17 -21.32 21.36 38.22
N VAL A 18 -20.62 22.48 37.97
CA VAL A 18 -19.66 22.58 36.85
C VAL A 18 -18.53 21.56 37.00
N ALA A 19 -17.96 21.42 38.21
CA ALA A 19 -16.91 20.44 38.46
C ALA A 19 -17.40 19.00 38.23
N THR A 20 -18.61 18.67 38.67
CA THR A 20 -19.20 17.34 38.47
C THR A 20 -19.47 17.06 37.00
N THR A 21 -19.97 18.03 36.24
CA THR A 21 -20.17 17.91 34.79
C THR A 21 -18.84 17.70 34.06
N VAL A 22 -17.81 18.50 34.38
CA VAL A 22 -16.48 18.36 33.76
C VAL A 22 -15.89 16.98 34.05
N VAL A 23 -15.95 16.51 35.31
CA VAL A 23 -15.46 15.17 35.67
C VAL A 23 -16.26 14.09 34.95
N ALA A 24 -17.59 14.16 34.93
CA ALA A 24 -18.43 13.19 34.24
C ALA A 24 -18.16 13.17 32.73
N THR A 25 -17.97 14.33 32.09
CA THR A 25 -17.61 14.43 30.68
C THR A 25 -16.22 13.88 30.41
N ILE A 26 -15.21 14.20 31.22
CA ILE A 26 -13.85 13.65 31.07
C ILE A 26 -13.87 12.14 31.29
N SER A 27 -14.58 11.63 32.28
CA SER A 27 -14.72 10.19 32.55
C SER A 27 -15.43 9.48 31.41
N LEU A 28 -16.52 10.05 30.88
CA LEU A 28 -17.23 9.50 29.73
C LEU A 28 -16.34 9.50 28.48
N LEU A 29 -15.63 10.59 28.21
CA LEU A 29 -14.67 10.69 27.09
C LEU A 29 -13.49 9.72 27.27
N SER A 30 -13.01 9.52 28.50
CA SER A 30 -11.92 8.58 28.79
C SER A 30 -12.36 7.12 28.67
N LEU A 31 -13.55 6.78 29.16
CA LEU A 31 -14.16 5.46 28.98
C LEU A 31 -14.51 5.19 27.52
N ALA A 32 -15.05 6.17 26.81
CA ALA A 32 -15.28 6.10 25.36
C ALA A 32 -13.94 5.94 24.62
N ARG A 33 -12.88 6.64 25.04
CA ARG A 33 -11.55 6.49 24.44
C ARG A 33 -10.99 5.08 24.66
N LEU A 34 -11.06 4.55 25.88
CA LEU A 34 -10.61 3.20 26.22
C LEU A 34 -11.43 2.10 25.51
N GLY A 35 -12.74 2.32 25.31
CA GLY A 35 -13.63 1.34 24.69
C GLY A 35 -13.68 1.39 23.16
N LEU A 36 -13.43 2.57 22.56
CA LEU A 36 -13.62 2.80 21.13
C LEU A 36 -12.32 2.99 20.34
N TYR A 37 -11.20 3.32 20.99
CA TYR A 37 -9.87 3.37 20.38
C TYR A 37 -9.08 2.14 20.81
N VAL A 38 -8.70 1.32 19.83
CA VAL A 38 -8.04 0.04 20.09
C VAL A 38 -6.56 0.29 20.35
N ASN A 39 -6.06 -0.18 21.49
CA ASN A 39 -4.62 -0.31 21.69
C ASN A 39 -4.19 -1.62 21.02
N TRP A 40 -3.66 -1.52 19.80
CA TRP A 40 -3.21 -2.69 19.06
C TRP A 40 -1.90 -3.22 19.66
N SER A 41 -1.70 -4.54 19.62
CA SER A 41 -0.40 -5.11 19.94
C SER A 41 0.64 -4.64 18.93
N SER A 42 1.89 -4.47 19.37
CA SER A 42 2.98 -4.00 18.50
C SER A 42 3.12 -4.87 17.25
N SER A 43 3.07 -6.19 17.42
CA SER A 43 2.94 -7.16 16.34
C SER A 43 1.54 -7.80 16.34
N ILE A 44 0.91 -7.85 15.17
CA ILE A 44 -0.40 -8.47 14.93
C ILE A 44 -0.17 -9.75 14.11
N PRO A 45 -0.35 -10.96 14.67
CA PRO A 45 -0.02 -12.21 13.98
C PRO A 45 -0.73 -12.38 12.63
N SER A 46 0.02 -12.83 11.64
CA SER A 46 -0.47 -13.12 10.28
C SER A 46 -1.22 -14.45 10.20
N PRO A 47 -1.95 -14.70 9.10
CA PRO A 47 -2.62 -15.97 8.86
C PRO A 47 -1.66 -17.16 8.88
N LEU A 48 -0.36 -16.96 8.65
CA LEU A 48 0.63 -18.02 8.77
C LEU A 48 0.69 -18.60 10.18
N LYS A 49 0.52 -17.75 11.19
CA LYS A 49 0.52 -18.12 12.62
C LYS A 49 -0.88 -18.44 13.14
N THR A 50 -1.91 -17.80 12.60
CA THR A 50 -3.27 -17.88 13.15
C THR A 50 -4.22 -18.78 12.38
N LYS A 51 -4.02 -18.98 11.07
CA LYS A 51 -4.98 -19.67 10.20
C LYS A 51 -4.42 -20.91 9.54
N ILE A 52 -3.23 -20.84 8.97
CA ILE A 52 -2.58 -21.98 8.29
C ILE A 52 -2.46 -23.22 9.20
N PRO A 53 -2.12 -23.11 10.50
CA PRO A 53 -2.05 -24.29 11.38
C PRO A 53 -3.39 -24.98 11.62
N GLU A 54 -4.51 -24.30 11.37
CA GLU A 54 -5.86 -24.86 11.51
C GLU A 54 -6.31 -25.66 10.28
N LEU A 55 -5.62 -25.50 9.14
CA LEU A 55 -6.01 -26.06 7.86
C LEU A 55 -5.30 -27.39 7.59
N THR A 56 -6.02 -28.33 6.98
CA THR A 56 -5.45 -29.55 6.43
C THR A 56 -4.60 -29.25 5.19
N SER A 57 -3.70 -30.17 4.82
CA SER A 57 -2.88 -30.03 3.62
C SER A 57 -3.70 -29.86 2.32
N GLU A 58 -4.87 -30.48 2.24
CA GLU A 58 -5.77 -30.33 1.09
C GLU A 58 -6.48 -28.97 1.06
N GLU A 59 -6.83 -28.41 2.22
CA GLU A 59 -7.36 -27.05 2.32
C GLU A 59 -6.29 -26.01 1.95
N ILE A 60 -5.05 -26.19 2.41
CA ILE A 60 -3.93 -25.32 2.05
C ILE A 60 -3.70 -25.34 0.54
N LYS A 61 -3.75 -26.51 -0.12
CA LYS A 61 -3.60 -26.63 -1.57
C LYS A 61 -4.69 -25.87 -2.35
N ARG A 62 -5.87 -25.68 -1.77
CA ARG A 62 -7.00 -24.95 -2.37
C ARG A 62 -6.92 -23.43 -2.16
N LEU A 63 -6.00 -22.93 -1.33
CA LEU A 63 -5.80 -21.50 -1.17
C LEU A 63 -5.23 -20.90 -2.46
N HIS A 64 -5.81 -19.78 -2.90
CA HIS A 64 -5.34 -19.00 -4.04
C HIS A 64 -3.91 -18.49 -3.87
N TYR A 65 -3.54 -18.17 -2.62
CA TYR A 65 -2.19 -17.78 -2.24
C TYR A 65 -1.77 -18.61 -1.03
N ARG A 66 -0.64 -19.29 -1.15
CA ARG A 66 -0.13 -20.27 -0.18
C ARG A 66 1.19 -19.78 0.42
N PRO A 67 1.58 -20.25 1.61
CA PRO A 67 2.90 -19.92 2.15
C PRO A 67 4.04 -20.26 1.18
N ASP A 68 3.91 -21.35 0.41
CA ASP A 68 4.88 -21.82 -0.59
C ASP A 68 4.58 -21.35 -2.03
N HIS A 69 3.80 -20.28 -2.19
CA HIS A 69 3.31 -19.85 -3.52
C HIS A 69 4.45 -19.53 -4.51
N PHE A 70 5.56 -18.97 -4.02
CA PHE A 70 6.77 -18.77 -4.81
C PHE A 70 7.97 -19.54 -4.23
N PRO A 71 8.99 -19.85 -5.05
CA PRO A 71 10.22 -20.48 -4.56
C PRO A 71 10.99 -19.58 -3.58
N GLY A 72 11.80 -20.20 -2.72
CA GLY A 72 12.64 -19.46 -1.78
C GLY A 72 11.85 -18.73 -0.70
N ALA A 73 10.67 -19.24 -0.35
CA ALA A 73 9.86 -18.72 0.75
C ALA A 73 10.64 -18.78 2.07
N SER A 74 10.64 -17.68 2.81
CA SER A 74 11.31 -17.54 4.11
C SER A 74 10.50 -16.64 5.03
N ASP A 75 10.56 -16.97 6.32
CA ASP A 75 9.96 -16.23 7.41
C ASP A 75 11.06 -15.48 8.14
N VAL A 76 11.05 -14.16 7.99
CA VAL A 76 12.11 -13.27 8.49
C VAL A 76 11.62 -12.63 9.77
N GLU A 77 12.23 -13.00 10.90
CA GLU A 77 11.95 -12.34 12.18
C GLU A 77 12.52 -10.92 12.17
N THR A 78 11.67 -9.95 12.53
CA THR A 78 12.03 -8.52 12.59
C THR A 78 11.59 -7.92 13.92
N PRO A 79 12.07 -6.73 14.29
CA PRO A 79 11.56 -6.00 15.47
C PRO A 79 10.05 -5.70 15.43
N TYR A 80 9.41 -5.82 14.27
CA TYR A 80 8.00 -5.52 14.05
C TYR A 80 7.11 -6.78 13.92
N GLY A 81 7.70 -7.97 14.08
CA GLY A 81 7.07 -9.26 13.82
C GLY A 81 7.71 -10.00 12.66
N CYS A 82 7.09 -11.11 12.27
CA CYS A 82 7.57 -11.97 11.20
C CYS A 82 7.13 -11.43 9.84
N MET A 83 8.05 -11.34 8.89
CA MET A 83 7.79 -10.90 7.52
C MET A 83 8.00 -12.07 6.54
N ARG A 84 7.05 -12.25 5.62
CA ARG A 84 7.16 -13.25 4.56
C ARG A 84 7.95 -12.68 3.37
N VAL A 85 9.03 -13.37 2.99
CA VAL A 85 9.90 -13.02 1.86
C VAL A 85 10.06 -14.22 0.93
N TYR A 86 10.12 -13.97 -0.38
CA TYR A 86 10.40 -14.95 -1.42
C TYR A 86 11.57 -14.47 -2.26
N GLU A 87 12.58 -15.32 -2.45
CA GLU A 87 13.76 -14.94 -3.22
C GLU A 87 14.28 -16.10 -4.10
N TRP A 88 14.30 -15.91 -5.41
CA TRP A 88 14.76 -16.94 -6.35
C TRP A 88 15.31 -16.37 -7.66
N GLY A 89 15.77 -17.25 -8.55
CA GLY A 89 16.44 -16.89 -9.80
C GLY A 89 17.96 -16.86 -9.66
N SER A 90 18.63 -16.30 -10.67
CA SER A 90 20.10 -16.35 -10.82
C SER A 90 20.83 -15.73 -9.63
N THR A 91 21.80 -16.42 -9.03
CA THR A 91 22.58 -15.87 -7.89
C THR A 91 23.58 -14.79 -8.30
N THR A 92 23.89 -14.67 -9.59
CA THR A 92 24.82 -13.69 -10.16
C THR A 92 24.15 -12.68 -11.09
N GLY A 93 22.84 -12.81 -11.30
CA GLY A 93 22.07 -11.95 -12.18
C GLY A 93 21.73 -10.58 -11.58
N PRO A 94 21.19 -9.65 -12.39
CA PRO A 94 20.66 -8.38 -11.89
C PRO A 94 19.61 -8.61 -10.80
N LYS A 95 19.70 -7.83 -9.73
CA LYS A 95 18.84 -7.95 -8.55
C LYS A 95 17.63 -7.05 -8.69
N VAL A 96 16.44 -7.62 -8.58
CA VAL A 96 15.17 -6.90 -8.67
C VAL A 96 14.31 -7.18 -7.44
N ILE A 97 13.94 -6.15 -6.71
CA ILE A 97 12.95 -6.24 -5.63
C ILE A 97 11.61 -5.67 -6.12
N LEU A 98 10.54 -6.38 -5.83
CA LEU A 98 9.18 -6.05 -6.25
C LEU A 98 8.29 -5.79 -5.03
N ILE A 99 7.59 -4.65 -5.04
CA ILE A 99 6.78 -4.15 -3.92
C ILE A 99 5.32 -3.98 -4.37
N HIS A 100 4.40 -4.67 -3.70
CA HIS A 100 3.00 -4.76 -4.10
C HIS A 100 2.11 -3.61 -3.56
N GLY A 101 0.83 -3.64 -3.95
CA GLY A 101 -0.18 -2.62 -3.68
C GLY A 101 -0.76 -2.63 -2.26
N ILE A 102 -1.70 -1.73 -1.98
CA ILE A 102 -2.19 -1.45 -0.62
C ILE A 102 -3.01 -2.60 -0.04
N SER A 103 -3.79 -3.28 -0.88
CA SER A 103 -4.78 -4.27 -0.47
C SER A 103 -4.43 -5.69 -0.91
N THR A 104 -3.35 -5.87 -1.65
CA THR A 104 -2.94 -7.15 -2.21
C THR A 104 -1.81 -7.79 -1.39
N SER A 105 -1.36 -8.98 -1.78
CA SER A 105 -0.04 -9.52 -1.40
C SER A 105 0.94 -9.40 -2.56
N CYS A 106 2.16 -9.90 -2.38
CA CYS A 106 3.16 -9.94 -3.44
C CYS A 106 2.74 -10.82 -4.64
N MET A 107 1.66 -11.62 -4.51
CA MET A 107 1.17 -12.48 -5.59
C MET A 107 0.83 -11.72 -6.87
N THR A 108 0.39 -10.46 -6.77
CA THR A 108 0.00 -9.64 -7.93
C THR A 108 1.15 -9.34 -8.88
N LEU A 109 2.39 -9.40 -8.38
CA LEU A 109 3.60 -9.18 -9.16
C LEU A 109 4.25 -10.49 -9.61
N GLY A 110 3.61 -11.65 -9.33
CA GLY A 110 4.15 -12.97 -9.64
C GLY A 110 4.45 -13.19 -11.12
N LEU A 111 3.56 -12.74 -12.02
CA LEU A 111 3.76 -12.86 -13.47
C LEU A 111 5.00 -12.08 -13.95
N ILE A 112 5.21 -10.87 -13.42
CA ILE A 112 6.37 -10.04 -13.72
C ILE A 112 7.63 -10.67 -13.11
N ALA A 113 7.56 -11.13 -11.85
CA ALA A 113 8.66 -11.79 -11.15
C ALA A 113 9.18 -13.03 -11.91
N HIS A 114 8.29 -13.93 -12.34
CA HIS A 114 8.66 -15.09 -13.14
C HIS A 114 9.27 -14.69 -14.49
N ALA A 115 8.72 -13.68 -15.17
CA ALA A 115 9.26 -13.19 -16.43
C ALA A 115 10.67 -12.59 -16.29
N LEU A 116 10.97 -11.95 -15.16
CA LEU A 116 12.30 -11.42 -14.84
C LEU A 116 13.29 -12.52 -14.49
N VAL A 117 12.87 -13.54 -13.75
CA VAL A 117 13.70 -14.72 -13.48
C VAL A 117 14.05 -15.45 -14.77
N ALA A 118 13.10 -15.57 -15.70
CA ALA A 118 13.35 -16.14 -17.04
C ALA A 118 14.37 -15.32 -17.86
N ARG A 119 14.57 -14.04 -17.53
CA ARG A 119 15.60 -13.15 -18.10
C ARG A 119 16.92 -13.18 -17.32
N GLY A 120 17.08 -14.15 -16.41
CA GLY A 120 18.29 -14.32 -15.63
C GLY A 120 18.43 -13.36 -14.45
N CYS A 121 17.35 -12.69 -14.01
CA CYS A 121 17.40 -11.86 -12.82
C CYS A 121 17.37 -12.69 -11.53
N ARG A 122 17.92 -12.12 -10.45
CA ARG A 122 17.59 -12.48 -9.07
C ARG A 122 16.38 -11.66 -8.65
N VAL A 123 15.31 -12.31 -8.22
CA VAL A 123 14.07 -11.63 -7.86
C VAL A 123 13.74 -11.85 -6.40
N MET A 124 13.37 -10.76 -5.72
CA MET A 124 12.84 -10.75 -4.36
C MET A 124 11.43 -10.14 -4.34
N LEU A 125 10.52 -10.84 -3.69
CA LEU A 125 9.17 -10.40 -3.33
C LEU A 125 9.02 -10.50 -1.82
N PHE A 126 8.17 -9.66 -1.24
CA PHE A 126 7.80 -9.78 0.16
C PHE A 126 6.40 -9.22 0.37
N ASP A 127 5.70 -9.72 1.39
CA ASP A 127 4.40 -9.16 1.75
C ASP A 127 4.59 -7.96 2.68
N LEU A 128 3.98 -6.82 2.33
CA LEU A 128 3.92 -5.62 3.17
C LEU A 128 3.31 -5.96 4.54
N PHE A 129 3.75 -5.29 5.60
CA PHE A 129 3.22 -5.54 6.94
C PHE A 129 1.69 -5.46 6.98
N GLY A 130 1.05 -6.45 7.60
CA GLY A 130 -0.39 -6.59 7.66
C GLY A 130 -1.05 -7.11 6.38
N ARG A 131 -0.27 -7.53 5.37
CA ARG A 131 -0.75 -8.16 4.14
C ARG A 131 -0.12 -9.53 3.99
N GLY A 132 -0.74 -10.34 3.14
CA GLY A 132 -0.22 -11.65 2.77
C GLY A 132 -0.02 -12.55 4.00
N PHE A 133 1.20 -13.05 4.15
CA PHE A 133 1.63 -13.83 5.31
C PHE A 133 2.58 -13.07 6.24
N SER A 134 2.77 -11.76 6.07
CA SER A 134 3.54 -10.92 7.01
C SER A 134 2.68 -10.48 8.20
N ASP A 135 3.25 -10.43 9.40
CA ASP A 135 2.59 -9.87 10.58
C ASP A 135 2.23 -8.38 10.33
N GLY A 136 1.19 -7.89 11.01
CA GLY A 136 0.84 -6.46 11.03
C GLY A 136 1.59 -5.70 12.11
N VAL A 137 1.73 -4.39 11.94
CA VAL A 137 2.33 -3.50 12.95
C VAL A 137 1.24 -2.63 13.57
N GLY A 138 0.87 -2.88 14.82
CA GLY A 138 -0.31 -2.25 15.40
C GLY A 138 -0.06 -0.87 16.02
N ASP A 139 1.17 -0.62 16.47
CA ASP A 139 1.52 0.52 17.31
C ASP A 139 2.30 1.63 16.59
N LEU A 140 2.55 1.47 15.28
CA LEU A 140 3.26 2.44 14.46
C LEU A 140 2.46 2.88 13.21
N PRO A 141 2.67 4.13 12.75
CA PRO A 141 2.19 4.58 11.46
C PRO A 141 2.71 3.73 10.30
N HIS A 142 1.81 3.29 9.41
CA HIS A 142 2.17 2.68 8.14
C HIS A 142 2.49 3.78 7.10
N ASP A 143 3.62 4.44 7.30
CA ASP A 143 4.11 5.51 6.43
C ASP A 143 5.42 5.13 5.73
N THR A 144 6.01 6.11 5.03
CA THR A 144 7.24 5.90 4.25
C THR A 144 8.39 5.41 5.12
N ARG A 145 8.45 5.75 6.41
CA ARG A 145 9.52 5.31 7.32
C ARG A 145 9.40 3.81 7.57
N LEU A 146 8.21 3.34 7.98
CA LEU A 146 7.98 1.93 8.26
C LEU A 146 8.27 1.06 7.03
N TYR A 147 7.74 1.43 5.87
CA TYR A 147 7.92 0.62 4.67
C TYR A 147 9.33 0.71 4.07
N THR A 148 10.00 1.85 4.18
CA THR A 148 11.42 1.94 3.82
C THR A 148 12.26 1.01 4.69
N THR A 149 11.98 0.95 6.00
CA THR A 149 12.60 -0.02 6.91
C THR A 149 12.25 -1.45 6.52
N GLN A 150 11.00 -1.73 6.13
CA GLN A 150 10.59 -3.06 5.69
C GLN A 150 11.38 -3.52 4.45
N VAL A 151 11.58 -2.64 3.46
CA VAL A 151 12.41 -2.94 2.29
C VAL A 151 13.84 -3.28 2.72
N LEU A 152 14.46 -2.49 3.61
CA LEU A 152 15.81 -2.80 4.12
C LEU A 152 15.88 -4.15 4.83
N LEU A 153 14.86 -4.50 5.64
CA LEU A 153 14.79 -5.79 6.32
C LEU A 153 14.68 -6.95 5.34
N ALA A 154 13.92 -6.80 4.24
CA ALA A 154 13.81 -7.81 3.20
C ALA A 154 15.14 -7.99 2.46
N LEU A 155 15.80 -6.88 2.09
CA LEU A 155 17.11 -6.92 1.44
C LEU A 155 18.18 -7.57 2.36
N ALA A 156 18.13 -7.29 3.66
CA ALA A 156 19.05 -7.83 4.66
C ALA A 156 18.80 -9.31 5.01
N SER A 157 17.61 -9.85 4.71
CA SER A 157 17.31 -11.26 4.96
C SER A 157 17.93 -12.21 3.94
N SER A 158 18.40 -11.66 2.81
CA SER A 158 19.02 -12.45 1.77
C SER A 158 20.42 -12.93 2.16
N PRO A 159 20.82 -14.16 1.77
CA PRO A 159 22.21 -14.58 1.86
C PRO A 159 23.12 -13.89 0.83
N LEU A 160 22.56 -13.19 -0.16
CA LEU A 160 23.30 -12.42 -1.16
C LEU A 160 23.41 -10.95 -0.73
N ALA A 161 24.46 -10.25 -1.14
CA ALA A 161 24.61 -8.83 -0.82
C ALA A 161 23.71 -7.96 -1.70
N TRP A 162 22.61 -7.42 -1.19
CA TRP A 162 21.73 -6.47 -1.93
C TRP A 162 22.11 -5.00 -1.76
N SER A 163 23.19 -4.69 -1.03
CA SER A 163 23.67 -3.33 -0.79
C SER A 163 24.89 -2.98 -1.67
N GLY A 164 25.22 -1.70 -1.73
CA GLY A 164 26.34 -1.16 -2.51
C GLY A 164 25.87 -0.13 -3.54
N GLN A 165 26.81 0.43 -4.30
CA GLN A 165 26.47 1.40 -5.34
C GLN A 165 25.76 0.70 -6.51
N ASN A 166 24.58 1.19 -6.89
CA ASN A 166 23.74 0.68 -7.97
C ASN A 166 23.54 -0.84 -7.89
N SER A 167 23.29 -1.36 -6.69
CA SER A 167 23.24 -2.79 -6.43
C SER A 167 21.90 -3.44 -6.78
N ILE A 168 20.82 -2.65 -6.86
CA ILE A 168 19.45 -3.16 -6.99
C ILE A 168 18.58 -2.35 -7.94
N ARG A 169 17.63 -3.03 -8.57
CA ARG A 169 16.51 -2.46 -9.30
C ARG A 169 15.26 -2.59 -8.44
N VAL A 170 14.48 -1.53 -8.35
CA VAL A 170 13.26 -1.50 -7.52
C VAL A 170 12.05 -1.33 -8.41
N VAL A 171 11.07 -2.23 -8.29
CA VAL A 171 9.78 -2.15 -8.97
C VAL A 171 8.69 -2.02 -7.93
N GLY A 172 7.90 -0.95 -8.00
CA GLY A 172 6.80 -0.73 -7.08
C GLY A 172 5.47 -0.55 -7.82
N TYR A 173 4.43 -1.24 -7.36
CA TYR A 173 3.07 -1.11 -7.88
C TYR A 173 2.13 -0.42 -6.88
N SER A 174 1.32 0.55 -7.32
CA SER A 174 0.34 1.24 -6.46
C SER A 174 1.00 1.81 -5.20
N LEU A 175 0.57 1.42 -3.99
CA LEU A 175 1.25 1.75 -2.73
C LEU A 175 2.73 1.37 -2.76
N GLY A 176 3.07 0.21 -3.30
CA GLY A 176 4.44 -0.23 -3.49
C GLY A 176 5.25 0.72 -4.38
N GLY A 177 4.60 1.44 -5.29
CA GLY A 177 5.21 2.53 -6.05
C GLY A 177 5.58 3.74 -5.18
N ALA A 178 4.70 4.13 -4.25
CA ALA A 178 5.01 5.17 -3.26
C ALA A 178 6.16 4.75 -2.33
N VAL A 179 6.16 3.49 -1.88
CA VAL A 179 7.25 2.89 -1.09
C VAL A 179 8.56 2.86 -1.87
N ALA A 180 8.53 2.40 -3.12
CA ALA A 180 9.69 2.35 -4.00
C ALA A 180 10.27 3.76 -4.26
N ALA A 181 9.41 4.75 -4.49
CA ALA A 181 9.79 6.14 -4.65
C ALA A 181 10.48 6.69 -3.38
N ALA A 182 9.88 6.48 -2.20
CA ALA A 182 10.46 6.90 -0.93
C ALA A 182 11.80 6.22 -0.65
N PHE A 183 11.89 4.91 -0.88
CA PHE A 183 13.11 4.14 -0.72
C PHE A 183 14.23 4.64 -1.66
N ALA A 184 13.92 4.84 -2.94
CA ALA A 184 14.89 5.32 -3.92
C ALA A 184 15.33 6.78 -3.69
N ALA A 185 14.47 7.60 -3.08
CA ALA A 185 14.84 8.96 -2.64
C ALA A 185 15.74 8.93 -1.40
N ALA A 186 15.54 7.98 -0.48
CA ALA A 186 16.34 7.82 0.73
C ALA A 186 17.70 7.13 0.47
N PHE A 187 17.74 6.21 -0.49
CA PHE A 187 18.94 5.43 -0.85
C PHE A 187 19.28 5.56 -2.34
N PRO A 188 19.52 6.79 -2.85
CA PRO A 188 19.68 7.02 -4.28
C PRO A 188 20.88 6.28 -4.88
N ASP A 189 21.95 6.11 -4.09
CA ASP A 189 23.16 5.41 -4.49
C ASP A 189 23.00 3.90 -4.56
N MET A 190 22.04 3.32 -3.83
CA MET A 190 21.80 1.87 -3.83
C MET A 190 20.99 1.43 -5.05
N VAL A 191 20.06 2.29 -5.49
CA VAL A 191 19.08 1.97 -6.54
C VAL A 191 19.65 2.28 -7.92
N GLU A 192 20.03 1.23 -8.65
CA GLU A 192 20.45 1.27 -10.07
C GLU A 192 19.36 1.86 -10.95
N SER A 193 18.13 1.36 -10.79
CA SER A 193 16.96 1.85 -11.52
C SER A 193 15.66 1.65 -10.73
N LEU A 194 14.70 2.52 -11.01
CA LEU A 194 13.40 2.58 -10.36
C LEU A 194 12.29 2.45 -11.41
N VAL A 195 11.38 1.49 -11.21
CA VAL A 195 10.18 1.33 -12.04
C VAL A 195 8.97 1.53 -11.16
N LEU A 196 8.10 2.45 -11.57
CA LEU A 196 6.86 2.78 -10.90
C LEU A 196 5.67 2.35 -11.78
N LEU A 197 4.92 1.35 -11.33
CA LEU A 197 3.73 0.83 -12.00
C LEU A 197 2.49 1.40 -11.32
N ALA A 198 1.75 2.29 -11.99
CA ALA A 198 0.62 3.04 -11.42
C ALA A 198 0.88 3.50 -9.96
N PRO A 199 1.96 4.26 -9.71
CA PRO A 199 2.41 4.54 -8.34
C PRO A 199 1.43 5.44 -7.59
N ALA A 200 1.13 5.14 -6.34
CA ALA A 200 0.52 6.10 -5.43
C ALA A 200 1.53 7.21 -5.02
N GLY A 201 1.09 8.15 -4.18
CA GLY A 201 1.94 9.16 -3.56
C GLY A 201 1.71 10.58 -4.05
N ILE A 202 1.19 10.77 -5.26
CA ILE A 202 0.77 12.09 -5.76
C ILE A 202 -0.69 12.09 -6.23
N ILE A 203 -1.49 11.13 -5.75
CA ILE A 203 -2.93 11.14 -5.97
C ILE A 203 -3.48 12.44 -5.39
N ARG A 204 -4.19 13.22 -6.19
CA ARG A 204 -4.82 14.47 -5.75
C ARG A 204 -5.74 14.17 -4.59
N ALA A 205 -5.53 14.84 -3.45
CA ALA A 205 -6.34 14.64 -2.26
C ALA A 205 -7.84 14.90 -2.49
N ALA A 206 -8.17 15.78 -3.45
CA ALA A 206 -9.55 16.04 -3.87
C ALA A 206 -10.26 14.78 -4.41
N ASN A 207 -9.52 13.83 -5.00
CA ASN A 207 -10.09 12.58 -5.55
C ASN A 207 -10.67 11.69 -4.46
N PHE A 208 -10.20 11.82 -3.22
CA PHE A 208 -10.70 11.06 -2.07
C PHE A 208 -11.91 11.72 -1.40
N GLY A 209 -12.30 12.94 -1.79
CA GLY A 209 -13.37 13.70 -1.14
C GLY A 209 -12.93 14.33 0.19
N HIS A 210 -13.24 15.62 0.39
CA HIS A 210 -12.81 16.39 1.56
C HIS A 210 -13.23 15.77 2.91
N LEU A 211 -14.44 15.20 2.95
CA LEU A 211 -14.98 14.59 4.15
C LEU A 211 -14.37 13.21 4.45
N ALA A 212 -13.76 12.51 3.48
CA ALA A 212 -13.04 11.24 3.72
C ALA A 212 -11.71 11.54 4.37
N ARG A 213 -10.99 12.50 3.78
CA ARG A 213 -9.74 13.00 4.31
C ARG A 213 -9.94 13.50 5.74
N LEU A 214 -11.01 14.27 5.99
CA LEU A 214 -11.36 14.68 7.35
C LEU A 214 -11.71 13.50 8.24
N THR A 215 -12.45 12.50 7.75
CA THR A 215 -12.83 11.31 8.54
C THR A 215 -11.61 10.51 9.02
N PHE A 216 -10.67 10.20 8.11
CA PHE A 216 -9.46 9.45 8.45
C PHE A 216 -8.42 10.28 9.22
N GLN A 217 -8.36 11.60 9.02
CA GLN A 217 -7.36 12.48 9.65
C GLN A 217 -7.83 13.09 10.98
N SER A 218 -9.12 13.39 11.14
CA SER A 218 -9.65 14.11 12.31
C SER A 218 -9.64 13.26 13.59
N GLY A 219 -9.63 11.93 13.45
CA GLY A 219 -9.77 11.02 14.59
C GLY A 219 -11.08 11.21 15.35
N ILE A 220 -12.11 11.84 14.76
CA ILE A 220 -13.41 12.06 15.41
C ILE A 220 -14.24 10.77 15.39
N ILE A 221 -14.14 10.00 14.30
CA ILE A 221 -14.78 8.68 14.21
C ILE A 221 -13.90 7.66 14.93
N PRO A 222 -14.45 6.90 15.89
CA PRO A 222 -13.67 5.90 16.59
C PRO A 222 -13.18 4.76 15.69
N ASP A 223 -11.94 4.31 15.91
CA ASP A 223 -11.25 3.34 15.06
C ASP A 223 -12.04 2.03 14.86
N ARG A 224 -12.78 1.57 15.88
CA ARG A 224 -13.60 0.35 15.77
C ARG A 224 -14.74 0.48 14.76
N ILE A 225 -15.38 1.64 14.71
CA ILE A 225 -16.49 1.90 13.79
C ILE A 225 -15.94 1.99 12.37
N LEU A 226 -14.85 2.74 12.20
CA LEU A 226 -14.20 2.90 10.91
C LEU A 226 -13.63 1.56 10.38
N ALA A 227 -13.07 0.73 11.26
CA ALA A 227 -12.61 -0.61 10.92
C ALA A 227 -13.76 -1.51 10.46
N SER A 228 -14.91 -1.50 11.14
CA SER A 228 -16.09 -2.30 10.75
C SER A 228 -16.66 -1.88 9.39
N ILE A 229 -16.70 -0.57 9.10
CA ILE A 229 -17.11 -0.02 7.80
C ILE A 229 -16.12 -0.46 6.72
N THR A 230 -14.82 -0.29 6.97
CA THR A 230 -13.73 -0.66 6.05
C THR A 230 -13.76 -2.16 5.74
N GLU A 231 -13.87 -3.01 6.77
CA GLU A 231 -13.96 -4.47 6.63
C GLU A 231 -15.18 -4.88 5.79
N SER A 232 -16.34 -4.31 6.07
CA SER A 232 -17.59 -4.60 5.35
C SER A 232 -17.50 -4.24 3.86
N ARG A 233 -16.72 -3.21 3.52
CA ARG A 233 -16.53 -2.75 2.14
C ARG A 233 -15.48 -3.56 1.39
N LEU A 234 -14.33 -3.85 2.01
CA LEU A 234 -13.29 -4.68 1.41
C LEU A 234 -13.79 -6.11 1.08
N LYS A 235 -14.84 -6.59 1.76
CA LYS A 235 -15.51 -7.87 1.45
C LYS A 235 -16.52 -7.79 0.29
N LYS A 236 -16.97 -6.60 -0.12
CA LYS A 236 -18.02 -6.44 -1.15
C LYS A 236 -17.40 -6.37 -2.56
N PRO A 237 -18.05 -6.98 -3.58
CA PRO A 237 -17.82 -6.66 -4.99
C PRO A 237 -17.98 -5.17 -5.27
N LEU A 238 -17.05 -4.54 -6.00
CA LEU A 238 -17.41 -3.33 -6.75
C LEU A 238 -18.37 -3.70 -7.87
N ALA A 239 -19.44 -2.93 -7.99
CA ALA A 239 -20.19 -2.85 -9.24
C ALA A 239 -19.37 -2.00 -10.22
N PRO A 240 -19.34 -2.31 -11.53
CA PRO A 240 -18.69 -1.45 -12.50
C PRO A 240 -19.35 -0.07 -12.47
N LYS A 241 -18.57 0.99 -12.16
CA LYS A 241 -19.05 2.37 -12.29
C LYS A 241 -19.27 2.62 -13.78
N ARG A 242 -20.54 2.76 -14.19
CA ARG A 242 -20.90 3.33 -15.50
C ARG A 242 -20.30 4.72 -15.56
N SER A 243 -19.49 4.99 -16.57
CA SER A 243 -19.07 6.34 -16.93
C SER A 243 -20.31 7.16 -17.29
N ASN A 244 -20.85 7.91 -16.34
CA ASN A 244 -21.64 9.10 -16.60
C ASN A 244 -21.46 10.08 -15.46
N VAL A 245 -21.04 11.28 -15.86
CA VAL A 245 -20.92 12.49 -15.04
C VAL A 245 -22.29 12.81 -14.46
N VAL A 246 -22.48 12.53 -13.17
CA VAL A 246 -23.40 13.27 -12.28
C VAL A 246 -22.68 13.38 -10.94
N GLU A 247 -22.55 14.61 -10.46
CA GLU A 247 -22.14 14.93 -9.10
C GLU A 247 -23.19 14.38 -8.14
N ASP A 248 -23.05 13.12 -7.71
CA ASP A 248 -23.83 12.58 -6.60
C ASP A 248 -22.94 12.45 -5.35
N GLU A 249 -23.57 12.72 -4.21
CA GLU A 249 -23.05 12.69 -2.85
C GLU A 249 -22.59 11.28 -2.41
N ASP A 250 -21.61 10.68 -3.08
CA ASP A 250 -20.99 9.42 -2.63
C ASP A 250 -20.33 9.64 -1.26
N ASP A 251 -20.52 8.69 -0.32
CA ASP A 251 -19.92 8.77 1.02
C ASP A 251 -18.38 8.80 0.84
N PRO A 252 -17.70 9.81 1.36
CA PRO A 252 -16.27 9.97 1.16
C PRO A 252 -15.44 8.76 1.60
N ALA A 253 -15.86 8.01 2.63
CA ALA A 253 -15.20 6.77 3.02
C ALA A 253 -15.27 5.68 1.91
N GLU A 254 -16.25 5.76 1.00
CA GLU A 254 -16.40 4.85 -0.14
C GLU A 254 -15.30 5.06 -1.19
N LYS A 255 -14.99 6.30 -1.57
CA LYS A 255 -13.97 6.59 -2.62
C LYS A 255 -12.57 6.06 -2.29
N LEU A 256 -12.24 5.99 -1.00
CA LEU A 256 -10.93 5.51 -0.52
C LEU A 256 -10.84 3.98 -0.50
N VAL A 257 -11.97 3.31 -0.22
CA VAL A 257 -12.05 1.85 -0.29
C VAL A 257 -12.24 1.37 -1.73
N ASP A 258 -12.78 2.20 -2.62
CA ASP A 258 -12.83 1.94 -4.06
C ASP A 258 -11.42 1.72 -4.64
N VAL A 259 -10.36 2.37 -4.11
CA VAL A 259 -8.97 2.12 -4.51
C VAL A 259 -8.53 0.68 -4.25
N ALA A 260 -8.91 0.12 -3.09
CA ALA A 260 -8.61 -1.26 -2.75
C ALA A 260 -9.28 -2.27 -3.69
N ALA A 261 -10.45 -1.92 -4.20
CA ALA A 261 -11.21 -2.78 -5.05
C ALA A 261 -10.94 -2.55 -6.55
N ALA A 262 -10.40 -1.38 -6.93
CA ALA A 262 -9.78 -1.12 -8.23
C ALA A 262 -8.54 -2.01 -8.45
N GLU A 263 -7.76 -2.29 -7.39
CA GLU A 263 -6.70 -3.31 -7.42
C GLU A 263 -7.25 -4.73 -7.73
N ALA A 264 -8.58 -4.93 -7.74
CA ALA A 264 -9.25 -6.22 -7.80
C ALA A 264 -10.33 -6.34 -8.90
N SER A 265 -10.53 -5.33 -9.76
CA SER A 265 -11.60 -5.31 -10.78
C SER A 265 -11.09 -5.47 -12.21
N SER A 266 -11.82 -6.27 -13.02
CA SER A 266 -11.67 -6.32 -14.49
C SER A 266 -13.00 -6.67 -15.19
N PRO A 267 -13.23 -6.19 -16.43
CA PRO A 267 -14.27 -6.66 -17.33
C PRO A 267 -13.69 -7.53 -18.46
N ASP A 268 -13.66 -8.85 -18.30
CA ASP A 268 -13.97 -9.87 -19.33
C ASP A 268 -13.42 -11.26 -18.96
N GLY A 269 -14.14 -12.30 -19.42
CA GLY A 269 -14.06 -13.67 -18.90
C GLY A 269 -13.25 -14.67 -19.72
N GLY A 270 -12.84 -15.71 -18.99
CA GLY A 270 -12.16 -16.97 -19.32
C GLY A 270 -11.90 -17.72 -17.99
N ASP A 271 -11.23 -18.89 -17.97
CA ASP A 271 -10.83 -19.57 -16.70
C ASP A 271 -10.35 -18.55 -15.65
N LEU A 272 -10.81 -18.65 -14.38
CA LEU A 272 -10.78 -17.56 -13.38
C LEU A 272 -9.54 -16.65 -13.57
N PRO A 273 -9.72 -15.47 -14.17
CA PRO A 273 -8.59 -14.62 -14.50
C PRO A 273 -7.78 -14.26 -13.24
N VAL A 274 -6.48 -13.98 -13.36
CA VAL A 274 -5.57 -13.78 -12.21
C VAL A 274 -6.10 -12.71 -11.25
N GLU A 275 -6.73 -11.67 -11.77
CA GLU A 275 -7.46 -10.63 -11.06
C GLU A 275 -8.57 -11.19 -10.15
N GLN A 276 -9.31 -12.20 -10.60
CA GLN A 276 -10.39 -12.82 -9.83
C GLN A 276 -9.85 -13.68 -8.69
N VAL A 277 -8.71 -14.36 -8.94
CA VAL A 277 -7.95 -15.09 -7.93
C VAL A 277 -7.43 -14.14 -6.85
N VAL A 278 -6.84 -13.01 -7.26
CA VAL A 278 -6.36 -11.96 -6.35
C VAL A 278 -7.52 -11.38 -5.55
N ARG A 279 -8.65 -11.09 -6.17
CA ARG A 279 -9.85 -10.59 -5.50
C ARG A 279 -10.41 -11.57 -4.45
N GLN A 280 -10.47 -12.85 -4.78
CA GLN A 280 -10.87 -13.89 -3.82
C GLN A 280 -9.87 -13.96 -2.66
N TYR A 281 -8.58 -13.79 -2.94
CA TYR A 281 -7.56 -13.73 -1.91
C TYR A 281 -7.68 -12.48 -1.01
N ILE A 282 -7.97 -11.29 -1.56
CA ILE A 282 -8.23 -10.08 -0.76
C ILE A 282 -9.39 -10.33 0.21
N SER A 283 -10.48 -10.90 -0.29
CA SER A 283 -11.66 -11.23 0.54
C SER A 283 -11.29 -12.21 1.66
N TRP A 284 -10.47 -13.22 1.35
CA TRP A 284 -9.95 -14.16 2.33
C TRP A 284 -9.05 -13.48 3.37
N MET A 285 -8.15 -12.60 2.93
CA MET A 285 -7.22 -11.88 3.78
C MET A 285 -7.94 -10.94 4.75
N VAL A 286 -8.97 -10.23 4.30
CA VAL A 286 -9.78 -9.36 5.18
C VAL A 286 -10.43 -10.17 6.32
N VAL A 287 -10.80 -11.42 6.08
CA VAL A 287 -11.40 -12.30 7.10
C VAL A 287 -10.34 -12.94 8.00
N ASN A 288 -9.22 -13.37 7.43
CA ASN A 288 -8.27 -14.25 8.13
C ASN A 288 -7.02 -13.54 8.64
N HIS A 289 -6.76 -12.31 8.19
CA HIS A 289 -5.60 -11.51 8.57
C HIS A 289 -6.01 -10.32 9.44
N ARG A 290 -5.77 -10.44 10.75
CA ARG A 290 -6.12 -9.40 11.73
C ARG A 290 -5.44 -8.04 11.52
N GLY A 291 -4.31 -8.03 10.80
CA GLY A 291 -3.54 -6.83 10.49
C GLY A 291 -4.00 -6.08 9.23
N MET A 292 -4.81 -6.71 8.37
CA MET A 292 -5.18 -6.15 7.06
C MET A 292 -5.91 -4.81 7.17
N VAL A 293 -7.01 -4.78 7.92
CA VAL A 293 -7.84 -3.56 8.06
C VAL A 293 -7.08 -2.45 8.80
N PRO A 294 -6.41 -2.69 9.95
CA PRO A 294 -5.62 -1.66 10.62
C PRO A 294 -4.50 -1.09 9.75
N ALA A 295 -3.78 -1.94 9.01
CA ALA A 295 -2.69 -1.52 8.15
C ALA A 295 -3.18 -0.69 6.95
N PHE A 296 -4.30 -1.09 6.34
CA PHE A 296 -4.97 -0.32 5.30
C PHE A 296 -5.35 1.08 5.80
N MET A 297 -6.10 1.15 6.91
CA MET A 297 -6.54 2.42 7.50
C MET A 297 -5.36 3.33 7.87
N SER A 298 -4.28 2.75 8.40
CA SER A 298 -3.06 3.47 8.77
C SER A 298 -2.39 4.11 7.53
N CYS A 299 -2.30 3.40 6.40
CA CYS A 299 -1.75 3.96 5.16
C CYS A 299 -2.52 5.19 4.68
N VAL A 300 -3.86 5.10 4.74
CA VAL A 300 -4.75 6.20 4.36
C VAL A 300 -4.55 7.40 5.29
N LYS A 301 -4.53 7.16 6.60
CA LYS A 301 -4.40 8.21 7.63
C LYS A 301 -3.07 8.96 7.54
N HIS A 302 -1.98 8.25 7.27
CA HIS A 302 -0.63 8.80 7.28
C HIS A 302 -0.15 9.27 5.89
N GLY A 303 -1.03 9.26 4.89
CA GLY A 303 -0.82 10.00 3.65
C GLY A 303 0.25 9.42 2.74
N ILE A 304 0.65 8.15 2.86
CA ILE A 304 1.60 7.54 1.92
C ILE A 304 1.03 7.43 0.48
N LEU A 305 -0.29 7.51 0.34
CA LEU A 305 -0.97 7.53 -0.96
C LEU A 305 -0.98 8.92 -1.63
N THR A 306 -0.70 9.98 -0.89
CA THR A 306 -0.78 11.39 -1.33
C THR A 306 0.47 12.16 -0.90
N ASP A 307 0.56 13.44 -1.26
CA ASP A 307 1.49 14.39 -0.64
C ASP A 307 3.00 14.03 -0.70
N LEU A 308 3.43 13.13 -1.59
CA LEU A 308 4.83 12.75 -1.83
C LEU A 308 5.53 13.59 -2.92
N HIS A 309 5.08 14.83 -3.15
CA HIS A 309 5.62 15.71 -4.20
C HIS A 309 7.12 16.00 -4.00
N ASP A 310 7.57 16.15 -2.74
CA ASP A 310 8.99 16.35 -2.42
C ASP A 310 9.84 15.12 -2.71
N THR A 311 9.31 13.93 -2.43
CA THR A 311 9.92 12.65 -2.82
C THR A 311 10.07 12.57 -4.33
N TRP A 312 9.02 12.89 -5.09
CA TRP A 312 9.06 12.92 -6.56
C TRP A 312 10.07 13.94 -7.09
N ARG A 313 10.16 15.13 -6.48
CA ARG A 313 11.18 16.13 -6.84
C ARG A 313 12.60 15.65 -6.55
N ALA A 314 12.80 14.86 -5.49
CA ALA A 314 14.08 14.22 -5.22
C ALA A 314 14.42 13.18 -6.28
N LEU A 315 13.43 12.40 -6.75
CA LEU A 315 13.61 11.44 -7.85
C LEU A 315 14.01 12.11 -9.17
N GLY A 316 13.53 13.33 -9.44
CA GLY A 316 13.96 14.10 -10.61
C GLY A 316 15.46 14.41 -10.67
N ARG A 317 16.19 14.26 -9.54
CA ARG A 317 17.65 14.42 -9.46
C ARG A 317 18.42 13.13 -9.75
N ARG A 318 17.74 11.99 -9.89
CA ARG A 318 18.37 10.74 -10.29
C ARG A 318 18.95 10.87 -11.70
N LYS A 319 19.90 10.00 -12.03
CA LYS A 319 20.48 9.96 -13.38
C LYS A 319 19.38 9.76 -14.42
N LYS A 320 19.36 10.60 -15.46
CA LYS A 320 18.45 10.50 -16.60
C LYS A 320 18.39 9.07 -17.16
N GLY A 321 17.18 8.59 -17.42
CA GLY A 321 16.94 7.23 -17.93
C GLY A 321 17.08 6.11 -16.90
N THR A 322 17.15 6.43 -15.59
CA THR A 322 17.15 5.40 -14.52
C THR A 322 15.82 5.30 -13.76
N THR A 323 14.82 6.07 -14.17
CA THR A 323 13.46 6.00 -13.64
C THR A 323 12.46 5.76 -14.77
N ALA A 324 11.57 4.79 -14.61
CA ALA A 324 10.45 4.51 -15.49
C ALA A 324 9.13 4.64 -14.74
N VAL A 325 8.11 5.21 -15.40
CA VAL A 325 6.75 5.34 -14.88
C VAL A 325 5.78 4.79 -15.92
N LEU A 326 5.05 3.74 -15.57
CA LEU A 326 4.09 3.07 -16.43
C LEU A 326 2.71 3.18 -15.79
N ILE A 327 1.74 3.75 -16.50
CA ILE A 327 0.37 3.99 -15.99
C ILE A 327 -0.65 3.33 -16.93
N GLY A 328 -1.70 2.74 -16.36
CA GLY A 328 -2.83 2.21 -17.13
C GLY A 328 -3.66 3.35 -17.73
N ARG A 329 -4.01 3.26 -19.01
CA ARG A 329 -4.79 4.27 -19.73
C ARG A 329 -6.20 4.43 -19.15
N ALA A 330 -6.78 3.34 -18.69
CA ALA A 330 -8.13 3.29 -18.13
C ALA A 330 -8.10 3.16 -16.59
N ASP A 331 -6.98 3.51 -15.96
CA ASP A 331 -6.80 3.43 -14.51
C ASP A 331 -7.72 4.45 -13.80
N GLU A 332 -8.58 3.91 -12.94
CA GLU A 332 -9.63 4.60 -12.20
C GLU A 332 -9.15 5.19 -10.86
N VAL A 333 -7.91 4.89 -10.46
CA VAL A 333 -7.27 5.41 -9.24
C VAL A 333 -6.16 6.39 -9.61
N ILE A 334 -5.30 5.99 -10.54
CA ILE A 334 -4.10 6.68 -10.99
C ILE A 334 -4.36 7.23 -12.39
N PHE A 335 -5.03 8.37 -12.42
CA PHE A 335 -5.35 9.04 -13.68
C PHE A 335 -4.07 9.52 -14.38
N ALA A 336 -3.78 8.95 -15.55
CA ALA A 336 -2.58 9.27 -16.33
C ALA A 336 -2.45 10.76 -16.63
N GLU A 337 -3.56 11.46 -16.89
CA GLU A 337 -3.60 12.90 -17.13
C GLU A 337 -3.11 13.68 -15.90
N HIS A 338 -3.66 13.41 -14.71
CA HIS A 338 -3.22 14.06 -13.47
C HIS A 338 -1.74 13.81 -13.17
N TYR A 339 -1.26 12.59 -13.41
CA TYR A 339 0.15 12.24 -13.19
C TYR A 339 1.08 12.91 -14.20
N THR A 340 0.62 13.12 -15.43
CA THR A 340 1.34 13.87 -16.45
C THR A 340 1.42 15.36 -16.09
N GLU A 341 0.36 15.92 -15.51
CA GLU A 341 0.33 17.32 -15.05
C GLU A 341 1.17 17.56 -13.79
N ASP A 342 1.00 16.71 -12.77
CA ASP A 342 1.54 16.96 -11.43
C ASP A 342 2.86 16.23 -11.17
N GLY A 343 3.04 15.03 -11.75
CA GLY A 343 4.16 14.13 -11.45
C GLY A 343 5.34 14.28 -12.40
N LEU A 344 5.06 14.25 -13.70
CA LEU A 344 6.09 14.29 -14.74
C LEU A 344 7.00 15.55 -14.65
N PRO A 345 6.49 16.77 -14.36
CA PRO A 345 7.36 17.93 -14.17
C PRO A 345 8.29 17.78 -12.96
N LEU A 346 7.84 17.13 -11.88
CA LEU A 346 8.67 16.88 -10.70
C LEU A 346 9.81 15.90 -10.99
N LEU A 347 9.59 14.99 -11.94
CA LEU A 347 10.61 14.07 -12.43
C LEU A 347 11.54 14.68 -13.48
N GLY A 348 11.37 15.96 -13.84
CA GLY A 348 12.22 16.65 -14.81
C GLY A 348 11.84 16.43 -16.27
N GLY A 349 10.58 16.08 -16.57
CA GLY A 349 10.06 15.99 -17.94
C GLY A 349 10.23 14.62 -18.61
N GLU A 350 9.58 14.44 -19.77
CA GLU A 350 9.59 13.17 -20.54
C GLU A 350 10.99 12.77 -20.98
N GLU A 351 11.87 13.75 -21.18
CA GLU A 351 13.25 13.49 -21.55
C GLU A 351 14.05 12.89 -20.40
N ASN A 352 13.63 13.02 -19.13
CA ASN A 352 14.39 12.55 -17.99
C ASN A 352 14.01 11.12 -17.56
N VAL A 353 12.78 10.71 -17.84
CA VAL A 353 12.21 9.44 -17.37
C VAL A 353 11.55 8.64 -18.50
N HIS A 354 11.57 7.31 -18.39
CA HIS A 354 10.85 6.44 -19.31
C HIS A 354 9.35 6.45 -18.96
N TRP A 355 8.59 7.36 -19.57
CA TRP A 355 7.17 7.56 -19.29
C TRP A 355 6.29 6.83 -20.32
N LYS A 356 5.37 5.97 -19.85
CA LYS A 356 4.51 5.17 -20.72
C LYS A 356 3.09 5.05 -20.19
N VAL A 357 2.12 5.22 -21.08
CA VAL A 357 0.70 4.96 -20.81
C VAL A 357 0.27 3.70 -21.56
N LEU A 358 0.05 2.61 -20.84
CA LEU A 358 -0.25 1.29 -21.36
C LEU A 358 -1.77 1.04 -21.40
N PRO A 359 -2.29 0.12 -22.23
CA PRO A 359 -3.67 -0.35 -22.11
C PRO A 359 -3.92 -0.99 -20.73
N GLY A 360 -5.16 -0.96 -20.22
CA GLY A 360 -5.54 -1.57 -18.94
C GLY A 360 -6.00 -0.56 -17.88
N GLY A 361 -6.65 -1.05 -16.84
CA GLY A 361 -7.04 -0.29 -15.65
C GLY A 361 -5.94 -0.35 -14.58
N HIS A 362 -6.31 -0.13 -13.32
CA HIS A 362 -5.35 -0.23 -12.22
C HIS A 362 -4.74 -1.64 -12.10
N ASP A 363 -5.50 -2.65 -12.49
CA ASP A 363 -5.16 -4.08 -12.53
C ASP A 363 -4.13 -4.50 -13.61
N PHE A 364 -3.62 -3.57 -14.43
CA PHE A 364 -2.81 -3.89 -15.62
C PHE A 364 -1.53 -4.70 -15.32
N VAL A 365 -1.02 -4.68 -14.09
CA VAL A 365 0.11 -5.52 -13.65
C VAL A 365 -0.20 -7.02 -13.70
N MET A 366 -1.47 -7.39 -13.62
CA MET A 366 -1.96 -8.77 -13.73
C MET A 366 -2.40 -9.08 -15.16
N THR A 367 -3.05 -8.14 -15.84
CA THR A 367 -3.71 -8.38 -17.13
C THR A 367 -2.84 -8.05 -18.35
N LYS A 368 -1.77 -7.26 -18.18
CA LYS A 368 -0.94 -6.72 -19.29
C LYS A 368 0.55 -6.99 -19.10
N LYS A 369 0.91 -8.13 -18.50
CA LYS A 369 2.31 -8.52 -18.23
C LYS A 369 3.21 -8.35 -19.46
N ASP A 370 2.76 -8.74 -20.65
CA ASP A 370 3.62 -8.74 -21.85
C ASP A 370 3.88 -7.31 -22.35
N SER A 371 2.95 -6.39 -22.13
CA SER A 371 3.15 -4.97 -22.43
C SER A 371 4.16 -4.37 -21.44
N ILE A 372 4.01 -4.67 -20.15
CA ILE A 372 4.94 -4.21 -19.11
C ILE A 372 6.35 -4.77 -19.38
N MET A 373 6.47 -6.07 -19.64
CA MET A 373 7.75 -6.71 -19.88
C MET A 373 8.46 -6.17 -21.13
N ARG A 374 7.71 -5.79 -22.17
CA ARG A 374 8.29 -5.14 -23.36
C ARG A 374 8.94 -3.80 -22.99
N GLU A 375 8.26 -2.98 -22.20
CA GLU A 375 8.80 -1.71 -21.73
C GLU A 375 9.99 -1.91 -20.79
N LEU A 376 9.97 -2.93 -19.94
CA LEU A 376 11.11 -3.27 -19.08
C LEU A 376 12.31 -3.79 -19.88
N ASP A 377 12.06 -4.59 -20.93
CA ASP A 377 13.10 -5.08 -21.83
C ASP A 377 13.81 -3.92 -22.54
N GLU A 378 13.04 -2.95 -23.04
CA GLU A 378 13.56 -1.72 -23.64
C GLU A 378 14.34 -0.89 -22.62
N PHE A 379 13.72 -0.61 -21.47
CA PHE A 379 14.28 0.25 -20.42
C PHE A 379 15.58 -0.29 -19.82
N TRP A 380 15.68 -1.61 -19.62
CA TRP A 380 16.87 -2.26 -19.05
C TRP A 380 17.81 -2.88 -20.09
N GLY A 381 17.50 -2.77 -21.38
CA GLY A 381 18.26 -3.40 -22.46
C GLY A 381 18.35 -4.93 -22.31
N MET A 382 17.32 -5.56 -21.76
CA MET A 382 17.31 -7.02 -21.56
C MET A 382 17.10 -7.72 -22.90
N LYS A 383 17.86 -8.79 -23.14
CA LYS A 383 17.65 -9.68 -24.28
C LYS A 383 16.78 -10.84 -23.82
N VAL A 384 15.70 -11.12 -24.55
CA VAL A 384 14.95 -12.37 -24.38
C VAL A 384 15.91 -13.50 -24.75
N GLN A 385 16.31 -14.33 -23.79
CA GLN A 385 17.03 -15.57 -24.10
C GLN A 385 16.04 -16.48 -24.84
N ALA A 386 16.41 -16.84 -26.07
CA ALA A 386 15.60 -17.66 -26.97
C ALA A 386 15.47 -19.11 -26.50
#